data_AF-A0A3S4CDS2-F1
#
_entry.id   AF-A0A3S4CDS2-F1
#
_cell.length_a   1.000
_cell.length_b   1.000
_cell.length_c   1.000
_cell.angle_alpha   90.00
_cell.angle_beta   90.00
_cell.angle_gamma   90.00
#
_symmetry.space_group_name_H-M   'P 1'
#
loop_
_entity.id
_entity.type
_entity.pdbx_description
1 polymer ?
#
loop_
_entity_poly.entity_id
_entity_poly.type
_entity_poly.pdbx_seq_one_letter_code
_entity_poly.pdbx_strand_id
1 'polypeptide(L)'
;MTTRAQKEQLQRELDLIRGNKEMLDPKDVVEWAEKNPDSALYASFEWRDDEAAKQYRLWQARRLIALHVVTETGERKTVSLTVDRSNGGGYRQIEDVVRVPALRETMLRDALSELRRVRAKYESLVELAAVFAEIDKVNEQFATKDVA
;
A
#
# COMPACT_ATOMS: atom_id res chain seq x y z
N MET A 1 12.96 7.41 -1.54
CA MET A 1 12.83 6.25 -2.44
C MET A 1 13.97 5.29 -2.15
N THR A 2 13.67 4.04 -1.80
CA THR A 2 14.68 3.01 -1.55
C THR A 2 15.40 2.67 -2.85
N THR A 3 16.73 2.71 -2.85
CA THR A 3 17.54 2.40 -4.04
C THR A 3 17.43 0.93 -4.41
N ARG A 4 17.77 0.58 -5.66
CA ARG A 4 17.83 -0.83 -6.10
C ARG A 4 18.74 -1.67 -5.20
N ALA A 5 19.92 -1.13 -4.86
CA ALA A 5 20.88 -1.79 -3.98
C ALA A 5 20.29 -2.04 -2.57
N GLN A 6 19.56 -1.07 -2.01
CA GLN A 6 18.89 -1.24 -0.71
C GLN A 6 17.78 -2.30 -0.77
N LYS A 7 17.00 -2.36 -1.85
CA LYS A 7 15.97 -3.41 -2.03
C LYS A 7 16.60 -4.80 -2.14
N GLU A 8 17.68 -4.93 -2.89
CA GLU A 8 18.42 -6.19 -3.03
C GLU A 8 19.02 -6.63 -1.69
N GLN A 9 19.50 -5.68 -0.86
CA GLN A 9 20.00 -5.99 0.47
C GLN A 9 18.87 -6.46 1.41
N LEU A 10 17.74 -5.75 1.45
CA LEU A 10 16.57 -6.17 2.23
C LEU A 10 16.10 -7.57 1.84
N GLN A 11 16.05 -7.87 0.54
CA GLN A 11 15.67 -9.20 0.06
C GLN A 11 16.62 -10.28 0.59
N ARG A 12 17.95 -10.05 0.50
CA ARG A 12 18.94 -11.00 1.04
C ARG A 12 18.79 -11.23 2.54
N GLU A 13 18.56 -10.17 3.31
CA GLU A 13 18.37 -10.27 4.76
C GLU A 13 17.08 -11.04 5.11
N LEU A 14 15.97 -10.78 4.41
CA LEU A 14 14.72 -11.54 4.59
C LEU A 14 14.87 -13.02 4.19
N ASP A 15 15.57 -13.31 3.10
CA ASP A 15 15.85 -14.69 2.66
C ASP A 15 16.75 -15.43 3.66
N LEU A 16 17.73 -14.74 4.27
CA LEU A 16 18.56 -15.28 5.34
C LEU A 16 17.73 -15.65 6.58
N ILE A 17 16.80 -14.77 6.99
CA ILE A 17 15.92 -15.01 8.14
C ILE A 17 14.96 -16.17 7.88
N ARG A 18 14.42 -16.26 6.66
CA ARG A 18 13.57 -17.40 6.25
C ARG A 18 14.38 -18.69 6.27
N GLY A 19 15.59 -18.68 5.69
CA GLY A 19 16.41 -19.88 5.53
C GLY A 19 15.62 -21.00 4.84
N ASN A 20 15.57 -22.16 5.48
CA ASN A 20 14.82 -23.34 5.02
C ASN A 20 13.40 -23.45 5.59
N LYS A 21 12.92 -22.44 6.33
CA LYS A 21 11.56 -22.44 6.87
C LYS A 21 10.54 -22.31 5.75
N GLU A 22 9.39 -22.95 5.92
CA GLU A 22 8.25 -22.82 5.01
C GLU A 22 7.68 -21.39 5.00
N MET A 23 7.71 -20.71 6.14
CA MET A 23 7.14 -19.38 6.33
C MET A 23 8.14 -18.44 6.99
N LEU A 24 8.10 -17.17 6.58
CA LEU A 24 8.81 -16.08 7.24
C LEU A 24 7.90 -15.43 8.29
N ASP A 25 8.24 -15.57 9.57
CA ASP A 25 7.48 -14.98 10.68
C ASP A 25 7.92 -13.52 10.91
N PRO A 26 7.00 -12.53 10.96
CA PRO A 26 7.35 -11.15 11.29
C PRO A 26 8.08 -10.99 12.63
N LYS A 27 7.83 -11.87 13.61
CA LYS A 27 8.54 -11.86 14.89
C LYS A 27 10.03 -12.14 14.70
N ASP A 28 10.36 -13.16 13.90
CA ASP A 28 11.76 -13.49 13.57
C ASP A 28 12.44 -12.32 12.84
N VAL A 29 11.70 -11.61 11.98
CA VAL A 29 12.19 -10.43 11.26
C VAL A 29 12.57 -9.31 12.23
N VAL A 30 11.70 -8.98 13.18
CA VAL A 30 11.96 -7.94 14.19
C VAL A 30 13.12 -8.35 15.11
N GLU A 31 13.10 -9.57 15.64
CA GLU A 31 14.15 -10.07 16.54
C GLU A 31 15.52 -10.14 15.86
N TRP A 32 15.57 -10.52 14.58
CA TRP A 32 16.80 -10.49 13.82
C TRP A 32 17.26 -9.07 13.55
N ALA A 33 16.35 -8.16 13.16
CA ALA A 33 16.69 -6.77 12.90
C ALA A 33 17.31 -6.11 14.13
N GLU A 34 16.68 -6.27 15.31
CA GLU A 34 17.16 -5.74 16.59
C GLU A 34 18.60 -6.17 16.92
N LYS A 35 18.97 -7.41 16.58
CA LYS A 35 20.31 -7.97 16.80
C LYS A 35 21.34 -7.54 15.76
N ASN A 36 20.92 -6.88 14.68
CA ASN A 36 21.80 -6.47 13.57
C ASN A 36 21.63 -4.96 13.25
N PRO A 37 22.12 -4.03 14.09
CA PRO A 37 21.88 -2.60 13.95
C PRO A 37 22.39 -1.97 12.64
N ASP A 38 23.42 -2.56 12.02
CA ASP A 38 24.00 -2.08 10.77
C ASP A 38 23.29 -2.64 9.51
N SER A 39 22.23 -3.42 9.69
CA SER A 39 21.48 -4.04 8.58
C SER A 39 20.52 -3.06 7.89
N ALA A 40 20.17 -3.35 6.62
CA ALA A 40 19.16 -2.59 5.92
C ALA A 40 17.77 -2.76 6.57
N LEU A 41 17.52 -3.93 7.13
CA LEU A 41 16.30 -4.25 7.84
C LEU A 41 16.17 -3.44 9.14
N TYR A 42 17.22 -3.32 9.95
CA TYR A 42 17.20 -2.46 11.15
C TYR A 42 16.87 -1.00 10.80
N ALA A 43 17.49 -0.47 9.74
CA ALA A 43 17.21 0.87 9.23
C ALA A 43 15.77 1.07 8.71
N SER A 44 15.00 -0.01 8.55
CA SER A 44 13.61 0.03 8.09
C SER A 44 12.58 0.09 9.24
N PHE A 45 13.01 0.03 10.49
CA PHE A 45 12.14 0.10 11.69
C PHE A 45 12.27 1.43 12.42
N GLU A 46 11.20 1.81 13.13
CA GLU A 46 11.23 2.88 14.14
C GLU A 46 11.50 2.24 15.50
N TRP A 47 12.67 2.51 16.07
CA TRP A 47 13.13 1.94 17.34
C TRP A 47 12.89 2.85 18.54
N ARG A 48 12.42 4.09 18.33
CA ARG A 48 12.02 4.97 19.43
C ARG A 48 10.60 4.65 19.86
N ASP A 49 10.45 4.03 21.03
CA ASP A 49 9.15 3.58 21.55
C ASP A 49 8.10 4.69 21.60
N ASP A 50 8.48 5.92 21.93
CA ASP A 50 7.55 7.06 21.98
C ASP A 50 6.98 7.40 20.60
N GLU A 51 7.83 7.40 19.57
CA GLU A 51 7.41 7.62 18.19
C GLU A 51 6.65 6.41 17.64
N ALA A 52 7.13 5.18 17.88
CA ALA A 52 6.46 3.95 17.48
C ALA A 52 5.03 3.87 18.07
N ALA A 53 4.86 4.19 19.35
CA ALA A 53 3.55 4.22 20.00
C ALA A 53 2.62 5.30 19.43
N LYS A 54 3.14 6.48 19.08
CA LYS A 54 2.35 7.53 18.39
C LYS A 54 1.90 7.04 17.01
N GLN A 55 2.81 6.47 16.22
CA GLN A 55 2.52 5.94 14.89
C GLN A 55 1.49 4.79 14.95
N TYR A 56 1.57 3.93 15.96
CA TYR A 56 0.60 2.86 16.17
C TYR A 56 -0.81 3.41 16.47
N ARG A 57 -0.93 4.43 17.33
CA ARG A 57 -2.23 5.11 17.58
C ARG A 57 -2.79 5.77 16.32
N LEU A 58 -1.95 6.40 15.50
CA LEU A 58 -2.37 6.94 14.20
C LEU A 58 -2.87 5.83 13.27
N TRP A 59 -2.19 4.69 13.23
CA TRP A 59 -2.65 3.52 12.48
C TRP A 59 -4.01 3.01 12.99
N GLN A 60 -4.20 2.93 14.31
CA GLN A 60 -5.49 2.58 14.90
C GLN A 60 -6.60 3.56 14.49
N ALA A 61 -6.33 4.87 14.52
CA ALA A 61 -7.27 5.90 14.08
C ALA A 61 -7.64 5.73 12.59
N ARG A 62 -6.66 5.49 11.71
CA ARG A 62 -6.90 5.19 10.28
C ARG A 62 -7.82 3.99 10.11
N ARG A 63 -7.63 2.93 10.90
CA ARG A 63 -8.48 1.74 10.88
C ARG A 63 -9.91 2.05 11.34
N LEU A 64 -10.07 2.85 12.39
CA LEU A 64 -11.39 3.27 12.89
C LEU A 64 -12.16 4.05 11.83
N ILE A 65 -11.52 5.03 11.18
CA ILE A 65 -12.10 5.79 10.07
C ILE A 65 -12.52 4.85 8.93
N ALA A 66 -11.62 3.94 8.53
CA ALA A 66 -11.87 3.02 7.42
C ALA A 66 -13.02 2.03 7.66
N LEU A 67 -13.32 1.68 8.91
CA LEU A 67 -14.36 0.71 9.29
C LEU A 67 -15.70 1.36 9.63
N HIS A 68 -15.70 2.52 10.29
CA HIS A 68 -16.92 3.11 10.86
C HIS A 68 -17.52 4.21 9.98
N VAL A 69 -16.79 4.70 8.98
CA VAL A 69 -17.28 5.72 8.06
C VAL A 69 -17.88 5.04 6.83
N VAL A 70 -19.01 4.37 7.07
CA VAL A 70 -19.78 3.60 6.09
C VAL A 70 -21.26 4.04 6.07
N THR A 71 -22.00 3.69 5.03
CA THR A 71 -23.47 3.77 4.97
C THR A 71 -24.10 2.65 5.82
N GLU A 72 -25.42 2.71 6.02
CA GLU A 72 -26.18 1.61 6.64
C GLU A 72 -26.07 0.30 5.84
N THR A 73 -25.82 0.40 4.52
CA THR A 73 -25.57 -0.74 3.62
C THR A 73 -24.11 -1.21 3.61
N GLY A 74 -23.22 -0.60 4.40
CA GLY A 74 -21.80 -0.96 4.50
C GLY A 74 -20.89 -0.34 3.43
N GLU A 75 -21.39 0.60 2.62
CA GLU A 75 -20.60 1.28 1.61
C GLU A 75 -19.68 2.32 2.26
N ARG A 76 -18.41 2.31 1.89
CA ARG A 76 -17.44 3.30 2.39
C ARG A 76 -17.84 4.71 1.98
N LYS A 77 -17.88 5.65 2.93
CA LYS A 77 -18.21 7.06 2.68
C LYS A 77 -17.00 7.96 2.44
N THR A 78 -15.82 7.56 2.90
CA THR A 78 -14.60 8.36 2.77
C THR A 78 -13.50 7.70 1.97
N VAL A 79 -12.70 8.50 1.27
CA VAL A 79 -11.50 8.08 0.55
C VAL A 79 -10.32 8.97 0.93
N SER A 80 -9.11 8.41 0.95
CA SER A 80 -7.86 9.17 1.09
C SER A 80 -7.14 9.11 -0.24
N LEU A 81 -7.04 10.23 -0.97
CA LEU A 81 -6.42 10.28 -2.29
C LEU A 81 -4.90 10.40 -2.18
N THR A 82 -4.17 10.06 -3.23
CA THR A 82 -2.70 10.19 -3.26
C THR A 82 -2.24 11.62 -2.96
N VAL A 83 -2.98 12.63 -3.44
CA VAL A 83 -2.72 14.06 -3.14
C VAL A 83 -2.92 14.42 -1.66
N ASP A 84 -3.77 13.69 -0.94
CA ASP A 84 -3.96 13.89 0.50
C ASP A 84 -2.82 13.22 1.25
N ARG A 85 -2.46 11.99 0.85
CA ARG A 85 -1.36 11.22 1.45
C ARG A 85 -0.02 11.92 1.33
N SER A 86 0.23 12.65 0.24
CA SER A 86 1.44 13.46 0.08
C SER A 86 1.45 14.73 0.95
N ASN A 87 0.29 15.22 1.39
CA ASN A 87 0.11 16.49 2.09
C ASN A 87 -0.28 16.29 3.57
N GLY A 88 0.29 15.29 4.24
CA GLY A 88 0.04 15.02 5.66
C GLY A 88 -1.12 14.05 5.93
N GLY A 89 -1.79 13.55 4.90
CA GLY A 89 -2.86 12.57 4.99
C GLY A 89 -4.26 13.18 5.05
N GLY A 90 -5.21 12.40 5.57
CA GLY A 90 -6.60 12.80 5.69
C GLY A 90 -7.55 12.02 4.79
N TYR A 91 -8.84 12.29 4.99
CA TYR A 91 -9.94 11.58 4.34
C TYR A 91 -10.99 12.58 3.87
N ARG A 92 -11.45 12.40 2.64
CA ARG A 92 -12.50 13.20 1.99
C ARG A 92 -13.77 12.37 1.89
N GLN A 93 -14.94 13.01 1.94
CA GLN A 93 -16.18 12.32 1.57
C GLN A 93 -16.15 11.99 0.09
N ILE A 94 -16.56 10.78 -0.28
CA ILE A 94 -16.58 10.32 -1.67
C ILE A 94 -17.51 11.20 -2.50
N GLU A 95 -18.65 11.61 -1.93
CA GLU A 95 -19.62 12.50 -2.57
C GLU A 95 -19.00 13.83 -3.00
N ASP A 96 -18.10 14.40 -2.21
CA ASP A 96 -17.38 15.63 -2.56
C ASP A 96 -16.33 15.37 -3.64
N VAL A 97 -15.61 14.24 -3.54
CA VAL A 97 -14.57 13.86 -4.49
C VAL A 97 -15.14 13.65 -5.89
N VAL A 98 -16.28 12.97 -6.03
CA VAL A 98 -16.87 12.69 -7.34
C VAL A 98 -17.43 13.94 -8.03
N ARG A 99 -17.78 14.98 -7.25
CA ARG A 99 -18.31 16.27 -7.76
C ARG A 99 -17.21 17.18 -8.28
N VAL A 100 -15.97 17.03 -7.82
CA VAL A 100 -14.84 17.86 -8.22
C VAL A 100 -14.02 17.12 -9.30
N PRO A 101 -14.02 17.59 -10.57
CA PRO A 101 -13.40 16.85 -11.67
C PRO A 101 -11.94 16.43 -11.42
N ALA A 102 -11.10 17.34 -10.90
CA ALA A 102 -9.69 17.05 -10.61
C ALA A 102 -9.50 16.00 -9.50
N LEU A 103 -10.35 16.01 -8.48
CA LEU A 103 -10.30 15.01 -7.39
C LEU A 103 -10.81 13.66 -7.88
N ARG A 104 -11.89 13.65 -8.67
CA ARG A 104 -12.42 12.44 -9.30
C ARG A 104 -11.39 11.78 -10.22
N GLU A 105 -10.66 12.58 -11.01
CA GLU A 105 -9.59 12.09 -11.87
C GLU A 105 -8.45 11.47 -11.05
N THR A 106 -8.06 12.12 -9.95
CA THR A 106 -7.07 11.56 -9.01
C THR A 106 -7.56 10.25 -8.41
N MET A 107 -8.83 10.16 -8.01
CA MET A 107 -9.43 8.92 -7.51
C MET A 107 -9.39 7.79 -8.54
N LEU A 108 -9.64 8.11 -9.82
CA LEU A 108 -9.54 7.14 -10.91
C LEU A 108 -8.09 6.66 -11.10
N ARG A 109 -7.11 7.57 -11.11
CA ARG A 109 -5.69 7.23 -11.20
C ARG A 109 -5.24 6.33 -10.04
N ASP A 110 -5.71 6.62 -8.83
CA ASP A 110 -5.46 5.81 -7.64
C ASP A 110 -6.03 4.39 -7.76
N ALA A 111 -7.28 4.28 -8.23
CA ALA A 111 -7.94 2.99 -8.45
C ALA A 111 -7.23 2.15 -9.52
N LEU A 112 -6.83 2.76 -10.65
CA LEU A 112 -6.05 2.06 -11.69
C LEU A 112 -4.69 1.58 -11.17
N SER A 113 -4.02 2.39 -10.34
CA SER A 113 -2.78 2.00 -9.67
C SER A 113 -2.99 0.81 -8.72
N GLU A 114 -4.11 0.76 -8.02
CA GLU A 114 -4.49 -0.38 -7.19
C GLU A 114 -4.77 -1.64 -8.00
N LEU A 115 -5.50 -1.54 -9.11
CA LEU A 115 -5.76 -2.66 -10.01
C LEU A 115 -4.46 -3.26 -10.57
N ARG A 116 -3.48 -2.42 -10.94
CA ARG A 116 -2.15 -2.90 -11.35
C ARG A 116 -1.43 -3.67 -10.24
N ARG A 117 -1.54 -3.23 -8.99
CA ARG A 117 -0.99 -3.94 -7.83
C ARG A 117 -1.71 -5.27 -7.59
N VAL A 118 -3.04 -5.30 -7.69
CA VAL A 118 -3.84 -6.54 -7.56
C VAL A 118 -3.43 -7.54 -8.64
N ARG A 119 -3.36 -7.10 -9.89
CA ARG A 119 -2.90 -7.92 -11.01
C ARG A 119 -1.50 -8.49 -10.75
N ALA A 120 -0.52 -7.66 -10.40
CA ALA A 120 0.85 -8.11 -10.13
C ALA A 120 0.94 -9.06 -8.92
N LYS A 121 0.15 -8.82 -7.87
CA LYS A 121 0.16 -9.64 -6.66
C LYS A 121 -0.38 -11.06 -6.90
N TYR A 122 -1.34 -11.21 -7.82
CA TYR A 122 -2.08 -12.45 -8.05
C TYR A 122 -1.88 -13.02 -9.46
N GLU A 123 -0.86 -12.58 -10.19
CA GLU A 123 -0.63 -12.98 -11.58
C GLU A 123 -0.43 -14.49 -11.77
N SER A 124 -0.01 -15.20 -10.72
CA SER A 124 0.15 -16.66 -10.71
C SER A 124 -1.18 -17.43 -10.67
N LEU A 125 -2.31 -16.77 -10.38
CA LEU A 125 -3.63 -17.40 -10.32
C LEU A 125 -4.28 -17.37 -11.70
N VAL A 126 -4.18 -18.49 -12.42
CA VAL A 126 -4.65 -18.62 -13.81
C VAL A 126 -6.16 -18.43 -13.94
N GLU A 127 -6.92 -18.71 -12.88
CA GLU A 127 -8.38 -18.52 -12.80
C GLU A 127 -8.78 -17.05 -12.98
N LEU A 128 -7.87 -16.11 -12.71
CA LEU A 128 -8.10 -14.68 -12.83
C LEU A 128 -7.63 -14.08 -14.16
N ALA A 129 -7.10 -14.89 -15.08
CA ALA A 129 -6.51 -14.42 -16.34
C ALA A 129 -7.45 -13.53 -17.17
N ALA A 130 -8.74 -13.89 -17.27
CA ALA A 130 -9.73 -13.09 -17.99
C ALA A 130 -9.96 -11.71 -17.34
N VAL A 131 -9.96 -11.64 -16.01
CA VAL A 131 -10.09 -10.37 -15.27
C VAL A 131 -8.85 -9.50 -15.48
N PHE A 132 -7.66 -10.11 -15.45
CA PHE A 132 -6.41 -9.39 -15.68
C PHE A 132 -6.31 -8.83 -17.10
N ALA A 133 -6.80 -9.55 -18.11
CA ALA A 133 -6.88 -9.03 -19.47
C ALA A 133 -7.75 -7.76 -19.57
N GLU A 134 -8.87 -7.70 -18.84
CA GLU A 134 -9.69 -6.49 -18.78
C GLU A 134 -9.01 -5.34 -18.01
N ILE A 135 -8.31 -5.65 -16.92
CA ILE A 135 -7.48 -4.66 -16.20
C ILE A 135 -6.42 -4.07 -17.13
N ASP A 136 -5.75 -4.89 -17.93
CA ASP A 136 -4.70 -4.46 -18.86
C ASP A 136 -5.26 -3.52 -19.94
N LYS A 137 -6.38 -3.89 -20.59
CA LYS A 137 -7.07 -3.03 -21.58
C LYS A 137 -7.44 -1.66 -21.03
N VAL A 138 -8.02 -1.62 -19.83
CA VAL A 138 -8.42 -0.35 -19.19
C VAL A 138 -7.17 0.48 -18.88
N ASN A 139 -6.12 -0.13 -18.36
CA ASN A 139 -4.87 0.60 -18.09
C ASN A 139 -4.26 1.21 -19.38
N GLU A 140 -4.26 0.49 -20.50
CA GLU A 140 -3.78 1.00 -21.79
C GLU A 140 -4.62 2.17 -22.30
N GLN A 141 -5.95 2.07 -22.18
CA GLN A 141 -6.86 3.14 -22.56
C GLN A 141 -6.57 4.45 -21.81
N PHE A 142 -6.27 4.37 -20.51
CA PHE A 142 -6.00 5.55 -19.69
C PHE A 142 -4.54 6.00 -19.77
N ALA A 143 -3.57 5.12 -20.02
CA ALA A 143 -2.19 5.51 -20.29
C ALA A 143 -2.07 6.36 -21.56
N THR A 144 -2.89 6.06 -22.58
CA THR A 144 -2.91 6.82 -23.85
C THR A 144 -3.51 8.22 -23.68
N LYS A 145 -4.40 8.41 -22.70
CA LYS A 145 -5.05 9.71 -22.41
C LYS A 145 -4.18 10.66 -21.60
N ASP A 146 -3.20 10.16 -20.85
CA ASP A 146 -2.27 10.99 -20.08
C ASP A 146 -1.14 11.60 -20.96
N VAL A 147 -1.01 11.15 -22.21
CA VAL A 147 0.05 11.58 -23.17
C VAL A 147 -0.51 12.48 -24.29
N ALA A 148 -1.83 12.65 -24.38
CA ALA A 148 -2.53 13.46 -25.38
C ALA A 148 -3.07 14.75 -24.76
#